data_AF-A0A330M494-F1
#
_entry.id   AF-A0A330M494-F1
#
_cell.length_a   1.000
_cell.length_b   1.000
_cell.length_c   1.000
_cell.angle_alpha   90.00
_cell.angle_beta   90.00
_cell.angle_gamma   90.00
#
_symmetry.space_group_name_H-M   'P 1'
#
loop_
_entity.id
_entity.type
_entity.pdbx_description
1 polymer ?
#
loop_
_entity_poly.entity_id
_entity_poly.type
_entity_poly.pdbx_seq_one_letter_code
_entity_poly.pdbx_strand_id
1 'polypeptide(L)' 'MAGFVFCKIEKLTIKGLYTDVLHEGAEIGLLVTTSEFSVGARKTVSARGYPIEEVNGENISKWLTELRTPGSGIVRV' A
#
# COMPACT_ATOMS: atom_id res chain seq x y z
N MET A 1 -28.74 -5.96 -0.55
CA MET A 1 -27.36 -5.49 -0.25
C MET A 1 -26.56 -5.57 -1.54
N ALA A 2 -26.30 -4.45 -2.20
CA ALA A 2 -25.33 -4.44 -3.28
C ALA A 2 -23.95 -4.68 -2.64
N GLY A 3 -23.33 -5.83 -2.91
CA GLY A 3 -21.99 -6.10 -2.45
C GLY A 3 -21.05 -5.07 -3.09
N PHE A 4 -20.41 -4.25 -2.26
CA PHE A 4 -19.30 -3.42 -2.73
C PHE A 4 -18.23 -4.35 -3.28
N VAL A 5 -18.06 -4.37 -4.61
CA VAL A 5 -16.87 -4.96 -5.23
C VAL A 5 -15.74 -3.99 -4.96
N PHE A 6 -14.86 -4.33 -4.01
CA PHE A 6 -13.63 -3.57 -3.81
C PHE A 6 -12.76 -3.74 -5.06
N CYS A 7 -12.61 -2.67 -5.84
CA CYS A 7 -11.70 -2.65 -6.97
C CYS A 7 -10.27 -2.78 -6.43
N LYS A 8 -9.60 -3.88 -6.76
CA LYS A 8 -8.21 -4.13 -6.32
C LYS A 8 -7.24 -3.29 -7.16
N ILE A 9 -6.09 -2.99 -6.58
CA ILE A 9 -5.02 -2.29 -7.29
C ILE A 9 -4.35 -3.28 -8.25
N GLU A 10 -4.36 -2.93 -9.53
CA GLU A 10 -3.85 -3.78 -10.61
C GLU A 10 -2.41 -3.46 -11.00
N LYS A 11 -1.83 -4.36 -11.80
CA LYS A 11 -0.42 -4.32 -12.24
C LYS A 11 -0.01 -3.01 -12.91
N LEU A 12 -0.95 -2.33 -13.59
CA LEU A 12 -0.65 -1.09 -14.32
C LEU A 12 -0.23 0.02 -13.35
N THR A 13 -0.98 0.20 -12.26
CA THR A 13 -0.68 1.18 -11.22
C THR A 13 0.69 0.93 -10.58
N ILE A 14 1.01 -0.34 -10.28
CA ILE A 14 2.32 -0.73 -9.72
C ILE A 14 3.46 -0.39 -10.67
N LYS A 15 3.30 -0.63 -11.98
CA LYS A 15 4.33 -0.30 -12.96
C LYS A 15 4.51 1.20 -13.12
N GLY A 16 3.42 1.97 -13.04
CA GLY A 16 3.46 3.44 -13.01
C GLY A 16 4.28 3.93 -11.82
N LEU A 17 3.90 3.54 -10.60
CA LEU A 17 4.61 3.92 -9.39
C LEU A 17 6.09 3.52 -9.42
N TYR A 18 6.41 2.32 -9.92
CA TYR A 18 7.81 1.92 -10.06
C TYR A 18 8.59 2.82 -11.02
N THR A 19 7.96 3.27 -12.10
CA THR A 19 8.58 4.20 -13.05
C THR A 19 8.85 5.54 -12.36
N ASP A 20 7.93 6.03 -11.53
CA ASP A 20 8.11 7.25 -10.76
C ASP A 20 9.24 7.09 -9.73
N VAL A 21 9.30 5.96 -9.01
CA VAL A 21 10.40 5.64 -8.07
C VAL A 21 11.76 5.72 -8.76
N LEU A 22 11.89 5.13 -9.95
CA LEU A 22 13.11 5.20 -10.74
C LEU A 22 13.42 6.63 -11.22
N HIS A 23 12.39 7.36 -11.65
CA HIS A 23 12.55 8.72 -12.16
C HIS A 23 13.05 9.68 -11.08
N GLU A 24 12.49 9.57 -9.88
CA GLU A 24 12.84 10.40 -8.72
C GLU A 24 14.11 9.92 -8.01
N GLY A 25 14.68 8.77 -8.41
CA GLY A 25 15.82 8.16 -7.72
C GLY A 25 15.49 7.74 -6.27
N ALA A 26 14.22 7.43 -5.99
CA ALA A 26 13.76 7.05 -4.68
C ALA A 26 14.15 5.60 -4.34
N GLU A 27 14.39 5.35 -3.04
CA GLU A 27 14.71 3.99 -2.57
C GLU A 27 13.46 3.11 -2.41
N ILE A 28 12.29 3.72 -2.18
CA ILE A 28 11.03 3.03 -1.92
C ILE A 28 9.84 3.81 -2.47
N GLY A 29 8.87 3.08 -3.02
CA GLY A 29 7.52 3.56 -3.32
C GLY A 29 6.52 3.04 -2.30
N LEU A 30 5.60 3.89 -1.83
CA LEU A 30 4.54 3.49 -0.90
C LEU A 30 3.17 3.73 -1.53
N LEU A 31 2.35 2.68 -1.65
CA LEU A 31 0.97 2.81 -2.10
C LEU A 31 0.01 2.62 -0.93
N VAL A 32 -0.66 3.70 -0.56
CA VAL A 32 -1.68 3.72 0.50
C VAL A 32 -3.07 3.64 -0.15
N THR A 33 -3.89 2.69 0.26
CA THR A 33 -5.22 2.48 -0.32
C THR A 33 -6.19 1.90 0.70
N THR A 34 -7.49 2.20 0.55
CA THR A 34 -8.56 1.56 1.33
C THR A 34 -8.92 0.16 0.82
N SER A 35 -8.39 -0.24 -0.34
CA SER A 35 -8.52 -1.58 -0.93
C SER A 35 -7.25 -2.39 -0.66
N GLU A 36 -6.91 -3.32 -1.56
CA GLU A 36 -5.69 -4.10 -1.57
C GLU A 36 -5.18 -4.36 -3.00
N PHE A 37 -3.93 -4.82 -3.11
CA PHE A 37 -3.31 -5.27 -4.34
C PHE A 37 -4.01 -6.53 -4.85
N SER A 38 -4.22 -6.60 -6.16
CA SER A 38 -4.58 -7.85 -6.82
C SER A 38 -3.45 -8.87 -6.68
N VAL A 39 -3.77 -10.16 -6.79
CA VAL A 39 -2.74 -11.23 -6.81
C VAL A 39 -1.71 -10.96 -7.92
N GLY A 40 -2.19 -10.42 -9.04
CA GLY A 40 -1.34 -10.03 -10.15
C GLY A 40 -0.38 -8.89 -9.81
N ALA A 41 -0.87 -7.86 -9.12
CA ALA A 41 -0.05 -6.75 -8.65
C ALA A 41 1.00 -7.22 -7.63
N ARG A 42 0.60 -7.97 -6.60
CA ARG A 42 1.51 -8.51 -5.56
C ARG A 42 2.61 -9.38 -6.15
N LYS A 43 2.27 -10.28 -7.09
CA LYS A 43 3.26 -11.07 -7.83
C LYS A 43 4.17 -10.22 -8.70
N THR A 44 3.68 -9.12 -9.26
CA THR A 44 4.51 -8.21 -10.07
C THR A 44 5.57 -7.55 -9.21
N VAL A 45 5.21 -7.08 -8.01
CA VAL A 45 6.15 -6.50 -7.05
C VAL A 45 7.22 -7.53 -6.66
N SER A 46 6.81 -8.70 -6.16
CA SER A 46 7.75 -9.68 -5.63
C SER A 46 8.63 -10.33 -6.71
N ALA A 47 8.06 -10.70 -7.87
CA ALA A 47 8.83 -11.38 -8.92
C ALA A 47 9.82 -10.47 -9.63
N ARG A 48 9.57 -9.15 -9.64
CA ARG A 48 10.46 -8.18 -10.28
C ARG A 48 11.37 -7.43 -9.30
N GLY A 49 11.21 -7.67 -8.00
CA GLY A 49 11.97 -6.97 -6.97
C GLY A 49 11.71 -5.46 -6.94
N TYR A 50 10.48 -5.03 -7.24
CA TYR A 50 10.15 -3.61 -7.14
C TYR A 50 10.14 -3.19 -5.67
N PRO A 51 10.84 -2.11 -5.28
CA PRO A 51 10.84 -1.62 -3.90
C PRO A 51 9.54 -0.86 -3.62
N ILE A 52 8.41 -1.56 -3.68
CA ILE A 52 7.07 -0.99 -3.48
C ILE A 52 6.39 -1.69 -2.31
N GLU A 53 5.94 -0.91 -1.35
CA GLU A 53 5.17 -1.36 -0.20
C GLU A 53 3.69 -0.96 -0.30
N GLU A 54 2.84 -1.76 0.35
CA GLU A 54 1.41 -1.56 0.43
C GLU A 54 0.98 -1.24 1.86
N VAL A 55 0.19 -0.18 2.02
CA VAL A 55 -0.61 0.05 3.22
C VAL A 55 -2.09 -0.01 2.83
N ASN A 56 -2.70 -1.16 3.11
CA ASN A 56 -4.09 -1.47 2.77
C ASN A 56 -5.09 -0.90 3.80
N GLY A 57 -6.39 -1.05 3.51
CA GLY A 57 -7.46 -0.51 4.36
C GLY A 57 -7.46 -1.05 5.80
N GLU A 58 -7.01 -2.29 6.01
CA GLU A 58 -6.88 -2.88 7.34
C GLU A 58 -5.78 -2.17 8.14
N ASN A 59 -4.60 -1.99 7.54
CA ASN A 59 -3.48 -1.30 8.17
C ASN A 59 -3.81 0.17 8.46
N ILE A 60 -4.51 0.86 7.55
CA ILE A 60 -4.99 2.24 7.79
C ILE A 60 -5.95 2.27 8.97
N SER A 61 -6.91 1.34 9.02
CA SER A 61 -7.92 1.30 10.10
C SER A 61 -7.28 1.02 11.45
N LYS A 62 -6.30 0.11 11.49
CA LYS A 62 -5.50 -0.17 12.68
C LYS A 62 -4.72 1.07 13.13
N TRP A 63 -4.00 1.71 12.21
CA TRP A 63 -3.23 2.92 12.51
C TRP A 63 -4.11 4.06 13.02
N LEU A 64 -5.28 4.28 12.41
CA LEU A 64 -6.25 5.27 12.89
C LEU A 64 -6.78 4.96 14.29
N THR A 65 -6.97 3.68 14.61
CA THR A 65 -7.38 3.24 15.94
C THR A 65 -6.29 3.56 16.95
N GLU A 66 -5.04 3.19 16.66
CA GLU A 66 -3.88 3.46 17.51
C GLU A 66 -3.64 4.95 17.75
N LEU A 67 -3.81 5.79 16.71
CA LEU A 67 -3.69 7.25 16.83
C LEU A 67 -4.78 7.88 17.71
N ARG A 68 -5.97 7.28 17.76
CA ARG A 68 -7.11 7.77 18.57
C ARG A 68 -7.05 7.30 20.02
N THR A 69 -6.20 6.33 20.33
CA THR A 69 -6.05 5.78 21.68
C THR A 69 -4.90 6.50 22.41
N PRO A 70 -5.20 7.27 23.48
CA PRO A 70 -4.15 7.92 24.25
C PRO A 70 -3.13 6.91 24.80
N GLY A 71 -1.84 7.23 24.71
CA GLY A 71 -0.76 6.38 25.22
C GLY A 71 -0.37 5.19 24.33
N SER A 72 -1.04 4.97 23.19
CA SER A 72 -0.66 3.94 22.19
C SER A 72 -0.03 4.51 20.91
N GLY A 73 0.17 5.82 20.84
CA GLY A 73 0.98 6.41 19.77
C GLY A 73 2.39 5.83 19.79
N ILE A 74 2.96 5.54 18.62
CA ILE A 74 4.33 5.05 18.50
C ILE A 74 5.27 6.10 19.08
N VAL A 75 5.80 5.87 20.27
CA VAL A 75 6.94 6.60 20.81
C VAL A 75 8.18 6.04 20.11
N ARG A 76 8.70 6.77 19.12
CA ARG A 76 10.07 6.51 18.64
C ARG A 76 11.02 6.95 19.76
N VAL A 77 11.73 5.99 20.36
CA VAL A 77 12.92 6.23 21.18
C VAL A 77 14.17 6.24 20.30
#